data_AF-A0A497E770-F1
#
_entry.id   AF-A0A497E770-F1
#
_cell.length_a   1.000
_cell.length_b   1.000
_cell.length_c   1.000
_cell.angle_alpha   90.00
_cell.angle_beta   90.00
_cell.angle_gamma   90.00
#
_symmetry.space_group_name_H-M   'P 1'
#
loop_
_entity.id
_entity.type
_entity.pdbx_description
1 polymer ?
#
loop_
_entity_poly.entity_id
_entity_poly.type
_entity_poly.pdbx_seq_one_letter_code
_entity_poly.pdbx_strand_id
1 'polypeptide(L)'
;AVSGDGEGLGLEVDGEALLILPGSFDDLVATARLDLGAFEGTIGLAHHVEATGAAIMFTVSKAGEVQLMQRSGQKDTALDTATIPQSRRVVELRTTAAGNHLKGFVDGEMTVHGHGATGEPGGVGLSLNGQGIVRILEMTVEPAGGSSGNN
;
A
#
# COMPACT_ATOMS: atom_id res chain seq x y z
N ALA A 1 11.02 -20.94 -15.25
CA ALA A 1 9.76 -21.53 -14.78
C ALA A 1 9.60 -21.15 -13.34
N VAL A 2 8.64 -20.27 -13.03
CA VAL A 2 8.37 -19.88 -11.65
C VAL A 2 7.74 -21.10 -10.98
N SER A 3 8.44 -21.74 -10.05
CA SER A 3 7.89 -22.87 -9.29
C SER A 3 6.73 -22.35 -8.45
N GLY A 4 5.51 -22.70 -8.86
CA GLY A 4 4.22 -22.27 -8.32
C GLY A 4 3.88 -22.83 -6.94
N ASP A 5 4.87 -23.18 -6.13
CA ASP A 5 4.64 -23.83 -4.84
C ASP A 5 4.55 -22.74 -3.74
N GLY A 6 3.35 -22.20 -3.58
CA GLY A 6 2.98 -21.29 -2.49
C GLY A 6 1.54 -20.81 -2.62
N GLU A 7 0.85 -20.64 -1.49
CA GLU A 7 -0.51 -20.11 -1.44
C GLU A 7 -0.59 -18.66 -1.94
N GLY A 8 -1.72 -18.26 -2.53
CA GLY A 8 -1.98 -16.90 -2.99
C GLY A 8 -1.69 -16.61 -4.47
N LEU A 9 -1.92 -15.37 -4.88
CA LEU A 9 -1.63 -14.88 -6.24
C LEU A 9 -0.17 -14.42 -6.34
N GLY A 10 0.64 -15.13 -7.11
CA GLY A 10 2.04 -14.76 -7.36
C GLY A 10 2.18 -13.71 -8.46
N LEU A 11 2.92 -12.64 -8.18
CA LEU A 11 3.30 -11.59 -9.12
C LEU A 11 4.81 -11.62 -9.32
N GLU A 12 5.26 -11.83 -10.54
CA GLU A 12 6.66 -11.61 -10.93
C GLU A 12 6.86 -10.11 -11.19
N VAL A 13 7.81 -9.51 -10.47
CA VAL A 13 8.09 -8.08 -10.47
C VAL A 13 9.52 -7.87 -10.97
N ASP A 14 9.68 -6.92 -11.88
CA ASP A 14 10.98 -6.42 -12.35
C ASP A 14 10.88 -4.90 -12.55
N GLY A 15 11.28 -4.15 -11.52
CA GLY A 15 11.16 -2.69 -11.46
C GLY A 15 9.92 -2.21 -10.70
N GLU A 16 9.44 -1.01 -11.06
CA GLU A 16 8.27 -0.36 -10.44
C GLU A 16 6.96 -0.85 -11.08
N ALA A 17 6.00 -1.21 -10.23
CA ALA A 17 4.66 -1.61 -10.63
C ALA A 17 3.61 -1.09 -9.66
N LEU A 18 2.43 -0.81 -10.19
CA LEU A 18 1.25 -0.43 -9.43
C LEU A 18 0.08 -1.32 -9.86
N LEU A 19 -0.45 -2.10 -8.93
CA LEU A 19 -1.63 -2.93 -9.16
C LEU A 19 -2.83 -2.26 -8.51
N ILE A 20 -3.75 -1.75 -9.31
CA ILE A 20 -4.95 -1.04 -8.83
C ILE A 20 -6.18 -1.95 -8.91
N LEU A 21 -6.90 -2.06 -7.81
CA LEU A 21 -8.17 -2.77 -7.77
C LEU A 21 -9.28 -1.94 -8.42
N PRO A 22 -10.32 -2.56 -9.03
CA PRO A 22 -11.49 -1.84 -9.48
C PRO A 22 -12.20 -1.11 -8.33
N GLY A 23 -12.60 0.13 -8.57
CA GLY A 23 -13.31 0.97 -7.60
C GLY A 23 -12.64 2.33 -7.39
N SER A 24 -13.33 3.20 -6.66
CA SER A 24 -12.83 4.49 -6.22
C SER A 24 -13.28 4.70 -4.78
N PHE A 25 -12.36 5.14 -3.93
CA PHE A 25 -12.55 5.24 -2.49
C PHE A 25 -12.04 6.60 -1.99
N ASP A 26 -12.85 7.22 -1.14
CA ASP A 26 -12.51 8.42 -0.37
C ASP A 26 -11.91 7.97 0.97
N ASP A 27 -12.67 8.07 2.06
CA ASP A 27 -12.35 7.43 3.33
C ASP A 27 -12.30 5.89 3.19
N LEU A 28 -11.17 5.29 3.58
CA LEU A 28 -10.89 3.87 3.34
C LEU A 28 -10.04 3.22 4.41
N VAL A 29 -10.18 1.90 4.50
CA VAL A 29 -9.23 0.98 5.10
C VAL A 29 -8.80 0.00 4.01
N ALA A 30 -7.50 -0.09 3.75
CA ALA A 30 -6.95 -1.09 2.86
C ALA A 30 -5.97 -1.97 3.63
N THR A 31 -6.09 -3.29 3.49
CA THR A 31 -5.20 -4.26 4.12
C THR A 31 -4.67 -5.21 3.05
N ALA A 32 -3.38 -5.55 3.11
CA ALA A 32 -2.77 -6.56 2.27
C ALA A 32 -1.85 -7.45 3.11
N ARG A 33 -1.98 -8.77 2.93
CA ARG A 33 -1.10 -9.78 3.53
C ARG A 33 -0.28 -10.43 2.43
N LEU A 34 1.04 -10.29 2.53
CA LEU A 34 1.98 -10.59 1.44
C LEU A 34 3.08 -11.54 1.91
N ASP A 35 3.45 -12.52 1.08
CA ASP A 35 4.69 -13.30 1.23
C ASP A 35 5.79 -12.74 0.31
N LEU A 36 6.88 -12.28 0.93
CA LEU A 36 8.05 -11.64 0.34
C LEU A 36 9.27 -12.57 0.32
N GLY A 37 9.11 -13.86 0.61
CA GLY A 37 10.22 -14.82 0.73
C GLY A 37 11.10 -14.93 -0.53
N ALA A 38 10.54 -14.57 -1.70
CA ALA A 38 11.24 -14.56 -2.99
C ALA A 38 11.28 -13.17 -3.64
N PHE A 39 11.12 -12.10 -2.85
CA PHE A 39 11.14 -10.72 -3.33
C PHE A 39 12.21 -9.90 -2.61
N GLU A 40 12.87 -9.03 -3.36
CA GLU A 40 13.81 -8.01 -2.87
C GLU A 40 13.33 -6.65 -3.35
N GLY A 41 13.19 -5.69 -2.43
CA GLY A 41 12.77 -4.32 -2.75
C GLY A 41 11.83 -3.71 -1.73
N THR A 42 10.95 -2.86 -2.23
CA THR A 42 9.95 -2.10 -1.47
C THR A 42 8.55 -2.49 -1.92
N ILE A 43 7.68 -2.73 -0.95
CA ILE A 43 6.26 -2.96 -1.16
C ILE A 43 5.45 -1.83 -0.51
N GLY A 44 4.18 -1.71 -0.83
CA GLY A 44 3.32 -0.73 -0.20
C GLY A 44 1.87 -0.83 -0.62
N LEU A 45 1.06 -0.03 0.05
CA LEU A 45 -0.31 0.27 -0.33
C LEU A 45 -0.35 1.69 -0.92
N ALA A 46 -0.99 1.81 -2.08
CA ALA A 46 -1.27 3.08 -2.72
C ALA A 46 -2.78 3.34 -2.63
N HIS A 47 -3.18 4.58 -2.35
CA HIS A 47 -4.58 4.97 -2.38
C HIS A 47 -4.78 6.39 -2.89
N HIS A 48 -6.03 6.73 -3.22
CA HIS A 48 -6.36 7.95 -3.95
C HIS A 48 -5.52 8.08 -5.23
N VAL A 49 -5.31 6.95 -5.91
CA VAL A 49 -4.53 6.92 -7.14
C VAL A 49 -5.37 7.56 -8.24
N GLU A 50 -4.84 8.65 -8.79
CA GLU A 50 -5.45 9.40 -9.89
C GLU A 50 -4.86 8.99 -11.25
N ALA A 51 -5.58 9.31 -12.33
CA ALA A 51 -5.09 9.12 -13.70
C ALA A 51 -3.81 9.94 -14.00
N THR A 52 -3.57 11.01 -13.26
CA THR A 52 -2.37 11.85 -13.34
C THR A 52 -1.11 11.19 -12.74
N GLY A 53 -1.28 10.06 -12.04
CA GLY A 53 -0.23 9.41 -11.25
C GLY A 53 -0.04 10.01 -9.85
N ALA A 54 -0.87 10.99 -9.45
CA ALA A 54 -0.93 11.43 -8.06
C ALA A 54 -1.50 10.30 -7.18
N ALA A 55 -0.97 10.17 -5.96
CA ALA A 55 -1.36 9.12 -5.02
C ALA A 55 -0.88 9.46 -3.60
N ILE A 56 -1.46 8.79 -2.61
CA ILE A 56 -0.84 8.60 -1.31
C ILE A 56 -0.24 7.19 -1.28
N MET A 57 1.01 7.09 -0.84
CA MET A 57 1.75 5.84 -0.80
C MET A 57 2.20 5.55 0.64
N PHE A 58 1.90 4.35 1.12
CA PHE A 58 2.45 3.80 2.35
C PHE A 58 3.35 2.62 1.98
N THR A 59 4.66 2.75 2.19
CA THR A 59 5.66 1.78 1.72
C THR A 59 6.53 1.25 2.85
N VAL A 60 6.99 0.00 2.68
CA VAL A 60 7.91 -0.72 3.56
C VAL A 60 8.97 -1.41 2.71
N SER A 61 10.25 -1.15 2.99
CA SER A 61 11.36 -1.88 2.37
C SER A 61 11.69 -3.14 3.17
N LYS A 62 12.33 -4.11 2.53
CA LYS A 62 12.81 -5.32 3.22
C LYS A 62 13.79 -5.03 4.37
N ALA A 63 14.53 -3.92 4.25
CA ALA A 63 15.43 -3.43 5.29
C ALA A 63 14.71 -2.83 6.51
N GLY A 64 13.39 -2.63 6.43
CA GLY A 64 12.56 -2.08 7.51
C GLY A 64 12.37 -0.57 7.44
N GLU A 65 12.69 0.08 6.31
CA GLU A 65 12.39 1.50 6.11
C GLU A 65 10.90 1.65 5.80
N VAL A 66 10.22 2.54 6.52
CA VAL A 66 8.79 2.79 6.36
C VAL A 66 8.55 4.25 6.00
N GLN A 67 7.72 4.48 5.00
CA GLN A 67 7.38 5.84 4.57
C GLN A 67 5.90 5.97 4.27
N LEU A 68 5.33 7.08 4.71
CA LEU A 68 4.04 7.58 4.24
C LEU A 68 4.33 8.84 3.43
N MET A 69 3.88 8.89 2.18
CA MET A 69 4.22 9.96 1.26
C MET A 69 3.05 10.34 0.36
N GLN A 70 3.06 11.60 -0.09
CA GLN A 70 2.19 12.09 -1.13
C GLN A 70 2.99 12.20 -2.43
N ARG A 71 2.52 11.51 -3.47
CA ARG A 71 3.06 11.54 -4.83
C ARG A 71 2.27 12.54 -5.66
N SER A 72 3.00 13.41 -6.36
CA SER A 72 2.45 14.34 -7.36
C SER A 72 3.31 14.27 -8.62
N GLY A 73 2.85 13.52 -9.63
CA GLY A 73 3.67 13.20 -10.80
C GLY A 73 4.90 12.38 -10.40
N GLN A 74 6.10 12.86 -10.69
CA GLN A 74 7.36 12.19 -10.35
C GLN A 74 7.95 12.60 -8.99
N LYS A 75 7.26 13.45 -8.23
CA LYS A 75 7.76 13.95 -6.95
C LYS A 75 7.03 13.29 -5.80
N ASP A 76 7.80 12.65 -4.93
CA ASP A 76 7.34 12.13 -3.64
C ASP A 76 7.68 13.13 -2.53
N THR A 77 6.70 13.42 -1.67
CA THR A 77 6.87 14.25 -0.47
C THR A 77 6.53 13.39 0.74
N ALA A 78 7.50 13.15 1.61
CA ALA A 78 7.27 12.42 2.85
C ALA A 78 6.30 13.20 3.76
N LEU A 79 5.28 12.51 4.24
CA LEU A 79 4.36 12.98 5.27
C LEU A 79 4.80 12.50 6.65
N ASP A 80 5.34 11.27 6.73
CA ASP A 80 5.95 10.70 7.92
C ASP A 80 6.88 9.54 7.54
N THR A 81 7.86 9.25 8.39
CA THR A 81 8.84 8.15 8.18
C THR A 81 9.16 7.43 9.48
N ALA A 82 9.49 6.15 9.37
CA ALA A 82 9.87 5.33 10.50
C ALA A 82 10.82 4.20 10.10
N THR A 83 11.31 3.47 11.09
CA THR A 83 12.08 2.24 10.87
C THR A 83 11.59 1.17 11.81
N ILE A 84 11.41 -0.04 11.28
CA ILE A 84 11.05 -1.24 12.02
C ILE A 84 12.18 -2.27 11.92
N PRO A 85 12.24 -3.26 12.81
CA PRO A 85 13.05 -4.45 12.55
C PRO A 85 12.72 -5.03 11.18
N GLN A 86 13.72 -5.64 10.53
CA GLN A 86 13.57 -6.17 9.17
C GLN A 86 12.27 -6.93 8.97
N SER A 87 11.61 -6.66 7.84
CA SER A 87 10.31 -7.25 7.54
C SER A 87 10.42 -8.77 7.49
N ARG A 88 9.46 -9.44 8.13
CA ARG A 88 9.37 -10.90 8.08
C ARG A 88 9.05 -11.37 6.66
N ARG A 89 9.21 -12.67 6.43
CA ARG A 89 8.81 -13.31 5.17
C ARG A 89 7.36 -12.98 4.81
N VAL A 90 6.44 -13.09 5.76
CA VAL A 90 5.04 -12.70 5.59
C VAL A 90 4.82 -11.42 6.38
N VAL A 91 4.18 -10.43 5.74
CA VAL A 91 3.87 -9.13 6.32
C VAL A 91 2.41 -8.78 6.09
N GLU A 92 1.77 -8.18 7.08
CA GLU A 92 0.49 -7.47 6.92
C GLU A 92 0.77 -5.96 6.84
N LEU A 93 0.35 -5.35 5.73
CA LEU A 93 0.27 -3.90 5.60
C LEU A 93 -1.18 -3.48 5.74
N ARG A 94 -1.43 -2.41 6.49
CA ARG A 94 -2.72 -1.73 6.49
C ARG A 94 -2.51 -0.23 6.36
N THR A 95 -3.34 0.43 5.57
CA THR A 95 -3.44 1.88 5.53
C THR A 95 -4.86 2.33 5.78
N THR A 96 -5.02 3.47 6.45
CA THR A 96 -6.31 4.13 6.64
C THR A 96 -6.24 5.57 6.18
N ALA A 97 -7.26 6.01 5.45
CA ALA A 97 -7.52 7.41 5.17
C ALA A 97 -8.88 7.80 5.76
N ALA A 98 -8.88 8.86 6.57
CA ALA A 98 -10.07 9.48 7.13
C ALA A 98 -9.91 11.00 7.07
N GLY A 99 -10.48 11.62 6.04
CA GLY A 99 -10.17 13.01 5.66
C GLY A 99 -8.66 13.19 5.47
N ASN A 100 -8.05 14.10 6.22
CA ASN A 100 -6.61 14.38 6.14
C ASN A 100 -5.74 13.52 7.06
N HIS A 101 -6.32 12.57 7.82
CA HIS A 101 -5.59 11.70 8.74
C HIS A 101 -5.21 10.41 8.03
N LEU A 102 -3.90 10.22 7.86
CA LEU A 102 -3.32 9.12 7.10
C LEU A 102 -2.45 8.27 8.03
N LYS A 103 -2.71 6.96 8.07
CA LYS A 103 -1.99 6.05 8.96
C LYS A 103 -1.55 4.81 8.22
N GLY A 104 -0.32 4.37 8.48
CA GLY A 104 0.24 3.12 8.01
C GLY A 104 0.54 2.20 9.18
N PHE A 105 0.20 0.93 9.02
CA PHE A 105 0.39 -0.12 10.01
C PHE A 105 1.17 -1.27 9.39
N VAL A 106 2.13 -1.81 10.13
CA VAL A 106 2.86 -3.02 9.79
C VAL A 106 2.60 -4.06 10.87
N ASP A 107 2.13 -5.24 10.49
CA ASP A 107 1.81 -6.35 11.40
C ASP A 107 0.90 -5.94 12.57
N GLY A 108 -0.05 -5.05 12.30
CA GLY A 108 -1.03 -4.54 13.27
C GLY A 108 -0.55 -3.37 14.13
N GLU A 109 0.74 -2.99 14.07
CA GLU A 109 1.28 -1.85 14.80
C GLU A 109 1.29 -0.59 13.93
N MET A 110 0.68 0.48 14.43
CA MET A 110 0.72 1.78 13.75
C MET A 110 2.17 2.28 13.73
N THR A 111 2.71 2.44 12.53
CA THR A 111 4.12 2.75 12.33
C THR A 111 4.34 4.18 11.86
N VAL A 112 3.38 4.73 11.11
CA VAL A 112 3.43 6.09 10.58
C VAL A 112 2.05 6.75 10.68
N HIS A 113 2.04 8.05 10.98
CA HIS A 113 0.85 8.89 11.04
C HIS A 113 1.18 10.25 10.42
N GLY A 114 0.66 10.49 9.22
CA GLY A 114 0.80 11.75 8.50
C GLY A 114 -0.49 12.56 8.47
N HIS A 115 -0.34 13.85 8.17
CA HIS A 115 -1.45 14.71 7.79
C HIS A 115 -1.23 15.24 6.38
N GLY A 116 -2.20 15.04 5.50
CA GLY A 116 -2.12 15.48 4.10
C GLY A 116 -3.49 15.46 3.44
N ALA A 117 -3.70 16.34 2.46
CA ALA A 117 -4.91 16.28 1.64
C ALA A 117 -4.82 15.04 0.75
N THR A 118 -5.84 14.20 0.78
CA THR A 118 -5.87 12.93 0.05
C THR A 118 -6.21 13.09 -1.43
N GLY A 119 -6.83 14.22 -1.80
CA GLY A 119 -7.28 14.49 -3.17
C GLY A 119 -8.73 14.07 -3.37
N GLU A 120 -9.10 13.80 -4.61
CA GLU A 120 -10.40 13.23 -4.95
C GLU A 120 -10.43 11.72 -4.67
N PRO A 121 -11.61 11.11 -4.48
CA PRO A 121 -11.74 9.66 -4.35
C PRO A 121 -11.07 8.93 -5.53
N GLY A 122 -10.20 7.96 -5.22
CA GLY A 122 -9.32 7.38 -6.24
C GLY A 122 -9.08 5.88 -6.07
N GLY A 123 -8.25 5.34 -6.97
CA GLY A 123 -7.91 3.92 -6.97
C GLY A 123 -7.12 3.52 -5.72
N VAL A 124 -7.23 2.25 -5.35
CA VAL A 124 -6.50 1.64 -4.23
C VAL A 124 -5.81 0.37 -4.70
N GLY A 125 -4.60 0.15 -4.24
CA GLY A 125 -3.74 -0.86 -4.83
C GLY A 125 -2.47 -1.17 -4.08
N LEU A 126 -1.66 -2.04 -4.69
CA LEU A 126 -0.31 -2.36 -4.24
C LEU A 126 0.70 -1.57 -5.05
N SER A 127 1.66 -0.96 -4.37
CA SER A 127 2.88 -0.42 -4.96
C SER A 127 4.02 -1.41 -4.74
N LEU A 128 4.74 -1.73 -5.81
CA LEU A 128 5.85 -2.66 -5.80
C LEU A 128 7.03 -1.99 -6.51
N ASN A 129 8.23 -2.07 -5.94
CA ASN A 129 9.45 -1.64 -6.60
C ASN A 129 10.58 -2.57 -6.19
N GLY A 130 11.06 -3.39 -7.13
CA GLY A 130 12.10 -4.38 -6.83
C GLY A 130 12.14 -5.50 -7.85
N GLN A 131 12.64 -6.65 -7.41
CA GLN A 131 12.75 -7.83 -8.26
C GLN A 131 12.36 -9.10 -7.51
N GLY A 132 11.72 -10.03 -8.23
CA GLY A 132 11.36 -11.35 -7.73
C GLY A 132 9.86 -11.54 -7.65
N ILE A 133 9.41 -12.39 -6.73
CA ILE A 133 8.01 -12.80 -6.64
C ILE A 133 7.41 -12.34 -5.31
N VAL A 134 6.39 -11.49 -5.41
CA VAL A 134 5.48 -11.18 -4.29
C VAL A 134 4.26 -12.09 -4.43
N ARG A 135 3.87 -12.77 -3.34
CA ARG A 135 2.58 -13.48 -3.31
C ARG A 135 1.58 -12.69 -2.49
N ILE A 136 0.44 -12.37 -3.09
CA ILE A 136 -0.71 -11.79 -2.40
C ILE A 136 -1.49 -12.93 -1.77
N LEU A 137 -1.43 -13.04 -0.46
CA LEU A 137 -2.20 -14.00 0.31
C LEU A 137 -3.63 -13.50 0.52
N GLU A 138 -3.77 -12.19 0.76
CA GLU A 138 -5.04 -11.52 0.96
C GLU A 138 -4.91 -10.03 0.63
N MET A 139 -5.96 -9.43 0.09
CA MET A 139 -6.08 -7.99 -0.05
C MET A 139 -7.55 -7.58 0.06
N THR A 140 -7.82 -6.60 0.91
CA THR A 140 -9.16 -6.05 1.12
C THR A 140 -9.12 -4.53 1.09
N VAL A 141 -10.21 -3.92 0.61
CA VAL A 141 -10.43 -2.48 0.66
C VAL A 141 -11.88 -2.26 1.08
N GLU A 142 -12.06 -1.49 2.14
CA GLU A 142 -13.36 -1.19 2.73
C GLU A 142 -13.50 0.33 2.87
N PRO A 143 -14.67 0.92 2.57
CA PRO A 143 -14.94 2.31 2.93
C PRO A 143 -14.84 2.50 4.45
N ALA A 144 -14.09 3.50 4.90
CA ALA A 144 -14.00 3.85 6.32
C ALA A 144 -15.21 4.70 6.74
N GLY A 145 -16.42 4.12 6.64
CA GLY A 145 -17.62 4.63 7.30
C GLY A 145 -18.07 6.06 6.94
N GLY A 146 -18.84 6.16 5.87
CA GLY A 146 -19.88 7.18 5.70
C GLY A 146 -21.13 6.54 5.10
N SER A 147 -22.17 6.29 5.90
CA SER A 147 -23.53 6.14 5.38
C SER A 147 -23.92 7.46 4.71
N SER A 148 -23.91 7.52 3.38
CA SER A 148 -24.79 8.43 2.66
C SER A 148 -25.99 7.61 2.20
N GLY A 149 -27.11 7.82 2.88
CA GLY A 149 -28.39 7.21 2.54
C GLY A 149 -28.87 7.59 1.14
N ASN A 150 -29.85 6.83 0.69
CA ASN A 150 -30.74 7.17 -0.41
C ASN A 150 -31.09 8.66 -0.41
N ASN A 151 -30.89 9.32 -1.55
CA ASN A 151 -31.76 10.39 -2.04
C ASN A 151 -32.04 10.13 -3.52
#